data_AF-A0A0M2PUZ0-F1
#
_entry.id   AF-A0A0M2PUZ0-F1
#
_cell.length_a   1.000
_cell.length_b   1.000
_cell.length_c   1.000
_cell.angle_alpha   90.00
_cell.angle_beta   90.00
_cell.angle_gamma   90.00
#
_symmetry.space_group_name_H-M   'P 1'
#
loop_
_entity.id
_entity.type
_entity.pdbx_description
1 polymer ?
#
loop_
_entity_poly.entity_id
_entity_poly.type
_entity_poly.pdbx_seq_one_letter_code
_entity_poly.pdbx_strand_id
1 'polypeptide(L)'
;MWVLGEVNTQGEVSVPPQSSLSEALAIAGGPTVDARLGHVTLLRLQDDGTVEERQIDLKDYRNSEQVQAGDIIIVSKRFLPRFVGWTQRITDSITTPLSLFQLLNDLLTGSSDNNNN
;
A
#
# COMPACT_ATOMS: atom_id res chain seq x y z
N MET A 1 2.08 -11.06 -21.86
CA MET A 1 2.23 -11.07 -20.39
C MET A 1 1.49 -9.85 -19.86
N TRP A 2 0.91 -9.93 -18.66
CA TRP A 2 0.14 -8.82 -18.09
C TRP A 2 0.86 -8.20 -16.89
N VAL A 3 0.88 -6.88 -16.82
CA VAL A 3 1.47 -6.13 -15.70
C VAL A 3 0.42 -5.20 -15.10
N LEU A 4 0.21 -5.32 -13.79
CA LEU A 4 -0.85 -4.64 -13.05
C LEU A 4 -0.27 -3.95 -11.80
N GLY A 5 -0.98 -2.94 -11.30
CA GLY A 5 -0.64 -2.26 -10.05
C GLY A 5 0.25 -1.04 -10.24
N GLU A 6 1.21 -0.84 -9.32
CA GLU A 6 2.06 0.36 -9.28
C GLU A 6 3.21 0.33 -10.31
N VAL A 7 2.83 0.37 -11.58
CA VAL A 7 3.72 0.54 -12.74
C VAL A 7 3.25 1.70 -13.61
N ASN A 8 4.17 2.31 -14.37
CA ASN A 8 3.82 3.45 -15.22
C ASN A 8 2.94 3.06 -16.41
N THR A 9 3.10 1.85 -16.94
CA THR A 9 2.26 1.29 -18.02
C THR A 9 1.66 -0.04 -17.58
N GLN A 10 0.36 -0.03 -17.28
CA GLN A 10 -0.39 -1.24 -16.97
C GLN A 10 -1.01 -1.86 -18.22
N GLY A 11 -1.26 -3.17 -18.16
CA GLY A 11 -1.92 -3.93 -19.21
C GLY A 11 -1.03 -4.99 -19.82
N GLU A 12 -1.33 -5.37 -21.06
CA GLU A 12 -0.53 -6.34 -21.79
C GLU A 12 0.79 -5.73 -22.27
N VAL A 13 1.88 -6.39 -21.94
CA VAL A 13 3.24 -6.00 -22.32
C VAL A 13 3.87 -7.15 -23.12
N SER A 14 4.44 -6.80 -24.27
CA SER A 14 5.25 -7.71 -25.07
C SER A 14 6.67 -7.68 -24.55
N VAL A 15 7.12 -8.80 -23.99
CA VAL A 15 8.44 -8.96 -23.39
C VAL A 15 9.13 -10.15 -24.05
N PRO A 16 10.42 -10.05 -24.38
CA PRO A 16 11.17 -11.17 -24.93
C PRO A 16 11.06 -12.42 -24.03
N PRO A 17 11.07 -13.62 -24.63
CA PRO A 17 11.09 -14.86 -23.85
C PRO A 17 12.29 -14.89 -22.90
N GLN A 18 12.11 -15.44 -21.69
CA GLN A 18 13.17 -15.61 -20.69
C GLN A 18 13.79 -14.30 -20.18
N SER A 19 13.18 -13.16 -20.47
CA SER A 19 13.55 -11.89 -19.85
C SER A 19 13.44 -11.95 -18.33
N SER A 20 14.25 -11.16 -17.66
CA SER A 20 14.16 -11.03 -16.21
C SER A 20 12.89 -10.28 -15.80
N LEU A 21 12.39 -10.53 -14.59
CA LEU A 21 11.26 -9.76 -14.03
C LEU A 21 11.55 -8.24 -13.98
N SER A 22 12.80 -7.86 -13.72
CA SER A 22 13.24 -6.46 -13.73
C SER A 22 13.15 -5.83 -15.11
N GLU A 23 13.54 -6.57 -16.15
CA GLU A 23 13.44 -6.11 -17.55
C GLU A 23 11.97 -5.98 -17.98
N ALA A 24 11.14 -6.95 -17.62
CA ALA A 24 9.69 -6.88 -17.84
C ALA A 24 9.07 -5.60 -17.26
N LEU A 25 9.44 -5.25 -16.02
CA LEU A 25 8.98 -4.02 -15.39
C LEU A 25 9.55 -2.77 -16.05
N ALA A 26 10.80 -2.80 -16.51
CA ALA A 26 11.39 -1.68 -17.26
C ALA A 26 10.63 -1.43 -18.57
N ILE A 27 10.25 -2.49 -19.30
CA ILE A 27 9.43 -2.39 -20.51
C ILE A 27 8.04 -1.85 -20.19
N ALA A 28 7.47 -2.18 -19.02
CA ALA A 28 6.24 -1.60 -18.50
C ALA A 28 6.39 -0.10 -18.06
N GLY A 29 7.48 0.56 -18.44
CA GLY A 29 7.79 1.95 -18.08
C GLY A 29 8.36 2.11 -16.67
N GLY A 30 8.67 1.02 -15.99
CA GLY A 30 9.18 0.99 -14.63
C GLY A 30 8.09 1.09 -13.55
N PRO A 31 8.46 0.78 -12.30
CA PRO A 31 7.60 0.97 -11.15
C PRO A 31 7.30 2.45 -10.88
N THR A 32 6.12 2.75 -10.32
CA THR A 32 5.81 4.11 -9.85
C THR A 32 6.58 4.45 -8.57
N VAL A 33 6.56 5.73 -8.18
CA VAL A 33 7.13 6.19 -6.90
C VAL A 33 6.48 5.51 -5.67
N ASP A 34 5.27 4.98 -5.83
CA ASP A 34 4.50 4.33 -4.77
C ASP A 34 4.61 2.80 -4.80
N ALA A 35 5.41 2.22 -5.69
CA ALA A 35 5.60 0.78 -5.76
C ALA A 35 6.31 0.19 -4.53
N ARG A 36 5.88 -1.00 -4.08
CA ARG A 36 6.60 -1.85 -3.14
C ARG A 36 7.38 -2.93 -3.90
N LEU A 37 8.60 -2.61 -4.29
CA LEU A 37 9.47 -3.55 -5.01
C LEU A 37 9.85 -4.80 -4.19
N GLY A 38 9.72 -4.76 -2.86
CA GLY A 38 9.91 -5.93 -2.00
C GLY A 38 8.71 -6.88 -1.92
N HIS A 39 7.64 -6.58 -2.66
CA HIS A 39 6.41 -7.36 -2.66
C HIS A 39 5.77 -7.33 -4.05
N VAL A 40 6.44 -7.96 -5.01
CA VAL A 40 5.89 -8.19 -6.34
C VAL A 40 5.35 -9.61 -6.41
N THR A 41 4.09 -9.76 -6.81
CA THR A 41 3.46 -11.06 -6.96
C THR A 41 3.52 -11.47 -8.42
N LEU A 42 4.04 -12.66 -8.67
CA LEU A 42 4.04 -13.32 -9.96
C LEU A 42 3.02 -14.46 -9.92
N LEU A 43 2.02 -14.40 -10.77
CA LEU A 43 1.08 -15.48 -11.00
C LEU A 43 1.44 -16.15 -12.32
N ARG A 44 1.66 -17.47 -12.29
CA ARG A 44 1.97 -18.28 -13.46
C ARG A 44 0.91 -19.35 -13.66
N LEU A 45 0.30 -19.36 -14.83
CA LEU A 45 -0.57 -20.45 -15.26
C LEU A 45 0.30 -21.62 -15.74
N GLN A 46 0.13 -22.78 -15.11
CA GLN A 46 0.82 -24.02 -15.48
C GLN A 46 0.02 -24.77 -16.55
N ASP A 47 0.67 -25.70 -17.24
CA ASP A 47 0.06 -26.49 -18.32
C ASP A 47 -1.10 -27.37 -17.83
N ASP A 48 -1.12 -27.72 -16.54
CA ASP A 48 -2.20 -28.47 -15.89
C ASP A 48 -3.42 -27.61 -15.49
N GLY A 49 -3.37 -26.31 -15.79
CA GLY A 49 -4.40 -25.32 -15.47
C GLY A 49 -4.33 -24.79 -14.05
N THR A 50 -3.36 -25.19 -13.24
CA THR A 50 -3.13 -24.62 -11.91
C THR A 50 -2.43 -23.26 -11.99
N VAL A 51 -2.63 -22.43 -10.98
CA VAL A 51 -1.95 -21.13 -10.86
C VAL A 51 -0.95 -21.19 -9.73
N GLU A 52 0.31 -20.97 -10.07
CA GLU A 52 1.39 -20.81 -9.11
C GLU A 52 1.52 -19.34 -8.73
N GLU A 53 1.44 -19.02 -7.44
CA GLU A 53 1.69 -17.69 -6.90
C GLU A 53 3.06 -17.65 -6.24
N ARG A 54 3.89 -16.69 -6.66
CA ARG A 54 5.21 -16.44 -6.08
C ARG A 54 5.38 -14.98 -5.71
N GLN A 55 5.77 -14.75 -4.45
CA GLN A 55 6.12 -13.42 -3.98
C GLN A 55 7.62 -13.20 -4.16
N ILE A 56 7.96 -12.08 -4.77
CA ILE A 56 9.30 -11.76 -5.22
C ILE A 56 9.73 -10.40 -4.65
N ASP A 57 10.93 -10.38 -4.08
CA ASP A 57 11.62 -9.15 -3.70
C ASP A 57 12.59 -8.76 -4.81
N LEU A 58 12.28 -7.68 -5.54
CA LEU A 58 13.14 -7.15 -6.59
C LEU A 58 14.33 -6.34 -6.08
N LYS A 59 14.39 -6.06 -4.77
CA LYS A 59 15.57 -5.46 -4.14
C LYS A 59 16.66 -6.50 -3.88
N ASP A 60 16.31 -7.79 -3.88
CA ASP A 60 17.28 -8.86 -3.79
C ASP A 60 17.91 -9.12 -5.17
N TYR A 61 19.15 -8.68 -5.35
CA TYR A 61 19.92 -8.87 -6.59
C TYR A 61 20.24 -10.35 -6.89
N ARG A 62 20.03 -11.26 -5.95
CA ARG A 62 20.17 -12.71 -6.17
C ARG A 62 18.97 -13.30 -6.90
N ASN A 63 17.89 -12.55 -7.01
CA ASN A 63 16.70 -12.97 -7.73
C ASN A 63 16.97 -13.03 -9.24
N SER A 64 16.87 -14.24 -9.78
CA SER A 64 17.04 -14.52 -11.21
C SER A 64 15.72 -14.94 -11.86
N GLU A 65 14.57 -14.52 -11.31
CA GLU A 65 13.27 -14.94 -11.83
C GLU A 65 13.07 -14.43 -13.25
N GLN A 66 12.76 -15.38 -14.14
CA GLN A 66 12.48 -15.12 -15.54
C GLN A 66 10.97 -15.15 -15.76
N VAL A 67 10.50 -14.19 -16.56
CA VAL A 67 9.10 -14.13 -16.96
C VAL A 67 8.85 -15.06 -18.14
N GLN A 68 7.65 -15.62 -18.16
CA GLN A 68 7.18 -16.57 -19.16
C GLN A 68 5.89 -16.07 -19.82
N ALA A 69 5.56 -16.66 -20.95
CA ALA A 69 4.26 -16.44 -21.57
C ALA A 69 3.15 -16.91 -20.62
N GLY A 70 2.08 -16.13 -20.49
CA GLY A 70 1.00 -16.41 -19.54
C GLY A 70 1.21 -15.86 -18.13
N ASP A 71 2.38 -15.31 -17.82
CA ASP A 71 2.62 -14.67 -16.52
C ASP A 71 1.77 -13.40 -16.34
N ILE A 72 1.32 -13.20 -15.10
CA ILE A 72 0.69 -11.98 -14.61
C ILE A 72 1.54 -11.44 -13.47
N ILE A 73 2.01 -10.21 -13.61
CA ILE A 73 2.83 -9.51 -12.62
C ILE A 73 1.97 -8.46 -11.93
N ILE A 74 1.93 -8.51 -10.61
CA ILE A 74 1.21 -7.55 -9.78
C ILE A 74 2.22 -6.83 -8.90
N VAL A 75 2.40 -5.53 -9.14
CA VAL A 75 3.27 -4.68 -8.32
C VAL A 75 2.45 -4.04 -7.21
N SER A 76 2.72 -4.45 -5.97
CA SER A 76 1.97 -3.99 -4.82
C SER A 76 2.16 -2.49 -4.56
N LYS A 77 1.08 -1.82 -4.15
CA LYS A 77 1.14 -0.45 -3.67
C LYS A 77 1.78 -0.34 -2.31
N ARG A 78 2.60 0.68 -2.11
CA ARG A 78 3.03 1.14 -0.80
C ARG A 78 1.81 1.76 -0.10
N PHE A 79 1.07 0.95 0.65
CA PHE A 79 0.23 1.45 1.74
C PHE A 79 1.12 2.12 2.79
N LEU A 80 1.61 3.33 2.50
CA LEU A 80 1.68 4.32 3.56
C LEU A 80 0.27 4.86 3.71
N PRO A 81 -0.34 4.77 4.90
CA PRO A 81 -1.40 5.69 5.23
C PRO A 81 -0.84 7.10 4.99
N ARG A 82 -1.52 7.93 4.21
CA ARG A 82 -1.22 9.37 4.08
C ARG A 82 -1.56 10.11 5.39
N PHE A 83 -1.07 9.60 6.53
CA PHE A 83 -1.14 10.20 7.85
C PHE A 83 0.24 10.70 8.32
N VAL A 84 1.32 10.59 7.55
CA VAL A 84 2.55 11.38 7.83
C VAL A 84 2.37 12.80 7.30
N GLY A 85 1.45 13.50 7.97
CA GLY A 85 1.24 14.95 7.97
C GLY A 85 1.02 15.45 9.40
N TRP A 86 1.51 14.72 10.41
CA TRP A 86 1.34 15.05 11.85
C TRP A 86 2.65 15.16 12.61
N THR A 87 3.77 15.55 12.01
CA THR A 87 4.98 15.80 12.81
C THR A 87 5.60 17.14 12.44
N GLN A 88 4.79 18.20 12.60
CA GLN A 88 5.25 19.55 13.00
C GLN A 88 4.07 20.44 13.44
N ARG A 89 3.26 19.97 14.38
CA ARG A 89 2.47 20.81 15.30
C ARG A 89 2.53 20.25 16.72
N ILE A 90 3.76 20.07 17.22
CA ILE A 90 4.02 19.87 18.65
C ILE A 90 5.25 20.69 19.03
N THR A 91 5.11 22.01 18.91
CA THR A 91 5.82 23.11 19.62
C THR A 91 4.90 24.32 19.36
N ASP A 92 4.05 24.82 20.27
CA ASP A 92 4.18 24.98 21.71
C ASP A 92 2.82 24.86 22.43
N SER A 93 2.91 24.53 23.73
CA SER A 93 1.95 24.84 24.79
C SER A 93 0.64 24.03 24.87
N ILE A 94 0.73 22.93 25.62
CA ILE A 94 -0.10 22.53 26.77
C ILE A 94 -1.46 23.25 26.95
N THR A 95 -2.48 22.44 27.29
CA THR A 95 -3.90 22.72 27.64
C THR A 95 -4.83 22.58 26.43
N THR A 96 -5.69 21.57 26.28
CA THR A 96 -6.65 20.96 27.22
C THR A 96 -7.20 19.65 26.60
N PRO A 97 -7.53 18.59 27.38
CA PRO A 97 -8.15 17.37 26.87
C PRO A 97 -9.68 17.52 26.63
N LEU A 98 -10.20 16.84 25.61
CA LEU A 98 -11.61 16.83 25.20
C LEU A 98 -12.60 16.53 26.36
N SER A 99 -13.56 17.43 26.55
CA SER A 99 -14.60 17.47 27.61
C SER A 99 -15.90 16.73 27.24
N LEU A 100 -15.85 15.60 26.51
CA LEU A 100 -17.08 14.86 26.17
C LEU A 100 -17.69 14.14 27.40
N PHE A 101 -16.84 13.70 28.32
CA PHE A 101 -17.27 13.07 29.56
C PHE A 101 -17.90 14.05 30.57
N GLN A 102 -17.49 15.33 30.55
CA GLN A 102 -18.06 16.34 31.46
C GLN A 102 -19.44 16.79 31.00
N LEU A 103 -19.66 16.93 29.68
CA LEU A 103 -20.99 17.23 29.14
C LEU A 103 -22.02 16.14 29.46
N LEU A 104 -21.61 14.87 29.42
CA LEU A 104 -22.50 13.76 29.76
C LEU A 104 -22.81 13.74 31.26
N ASN A 105 -21.82 14.07 32.10
CA ASN A 105 -21.99 14.13 33.53
C ASN A 105 -22.88 15.31 33.95
N ASP A 106 -22.70 16.50 33.36
CA ASP A 106 -23.55 17.68 33.62
C ASP A 106 -25.02 17.45 33.24
N LEU A 107 -25.30 16.70 32.17
CA LEU A 107 -26.67 16.31 31.78
C LEU A 107 -27.29 15.30 32.77
N LEU A 108 -26.45 14.51 33.43
CA LEU A 108 -26.87 13.51 34.42
C LEU A 108 -26.91 14.07 35.85
N THR A 109 -26.18 15.16 36.15
CA THR A 109 -26.03 15.70 37.52
C THR A 109 -26.53 17.13 37.75
N GLY A 110 -27.06 17.85 36.75
CA GLY A 110 -27.32 19.30 36.88
C GLY A 110 -28.71 19.80 36.49
N SER A 111 -29.72 19.64 37.35
CA SER A 111 -30.84 20.60 37.44
C SER A 111 -31.52 20.56 38.81
N SER A 112 -30.87 21.14 39.82
CA SER A 112 -31.55 21.86 40.91
C SER A 112 -30.50 22.55 41.77
N ASP A 113 -30.28 23.85 41.55
CA ASP A 113 -29.98 24.82 42.61
C ASP A 113 -30.17 26.23 42.05
N ASN A 114 -31.38 26.75 42.20
CA ASN A 114 -31.70 28.15 41.89
C ASN A 114 -31.79 28.96 43.18
N ASN A 115 -30.80 29.85 43.30
CA ASN A 115 -30.88 31.23 43.79
C ASN A 115 -31.41 31.52 45.20
N ASN A 116 -30.45 31.92 46.04
CA ASN A 116 -30.44 33.11 46.90
C ASN A 116 -31.67 34.03 46.81
N ASN A 117 -32.42 34.10 47.92
CA ASN A 117 -32.54 35.31 48.75
C ASN A 117 -32.67 34.91 50.22
#